data_AF-A0A5F9CJ16-F1
#
_entry.id   AF-A0A5F9CJ16-F1
#
_cell.length_a   1.000
_cell.length_b   1.000
_cell.length_c   1.000
_cell.angle_alpha   90.00
_cell.angle_beta   90.00
_cell.angle_gamma   90.00
#
_symmetry.space_group_name_H-M   'P 1'
#
loop_
_entity.id
_entity.type
_entity.pdbx_description
1 polymer ?
#
loop_
_entity_poly.entity_id
_entity_poly.type
_entity_poly.pdbx_seq_one_letter_code
_entity_poly.pdbx_strand_id
1 'polypeptide(L)'
;MPAALVENSQVICEVWASNLEEEMRKIREIVLSYSYIAMDTEFPGVVVRPIGEFRSSIDYQYQLLRCNVDLLKIIQLGLTFTNEKGEYPSGINTWQFNFKFNLTGYDFGYMVKLLTDSRLPEEEHEFFHILNLFFPSIYDVKYLMKSCKNLKGGLQEVADQLDLQRIGRQHQAGSDSLLTGMAFFRMKELFFEDSIDDAKYCGRLYGLGTGVAQKQNEDVDSAQEKMSILAIINNMQQ
;
A
#
# COMPACT_ATOMS: atom_id res chain seq x y z
N MET A 1 4.34 19.11 14.09
CA MET A 1 5.28 18.02 13.74
C MET A 1 4.57 16.71 14.02
N PRO A 2 4.47 15.79 13.03
CA PRO A 2 4.17 14.40 13.34
C PRO A 2 5.21 13.85 14.34
N ALA A 3 4.83 12.84 15.12
CA ALA A 3 5.58 12.45 16.32
C ALA A 3 7.07 12.23 16.05
N ALA A 4 7.93 13.03 16.70
CA ALA A 4 9.37 12.94 16.57
C ALA A 4 9.84 11.54 16.98
N LEU A 5 10.37 10.78 16.02
CA LEU A 5 10.74 9.38 16.22
C LEU A 5 11.86 9.27 17.26
N VAL A 6 11.58 8.56 18.35
CA VAL A 6 12.46 8.47 19.52
C VAL A 6 13.73 7.71 19.14
N GLU A 7 14.86 8.43 19.13
CA GLU A 7 16.16 7.90 18.79
C GLU A 7 16.51 6.65 19.64
N ASN A 8 17.10 5.64 19.00
CA ASN A 8 17.55 4.37 19.58
C ASN A 8 16.48 3.28 19.85
N SER A 9 15.30 3.35 19.24
CA SER A 9 14.44 2.17 19.06
C SER A 9 14.60 1.55 17.66
N GLN A 10 14.53 0.20 17.55
CA GLN A 10 14.55 -0.46 16.24
C GLN A 10 13.19 -0.34 15.56
N VAL A 11 13.05 0.72 14.75
CA VAL A 11 11.83 1.08 14.01
C VAL A 11 11.36 -0.03 13.06
N ILE A 12 12.30 -0.64 12.33
CA ILE A 12 12.05 -1.66 11.29
C ILE A 12 12.53 -3.04 11.78
N CYS A 13 11.60 -4.00 11.85
CA CYS A 13 11.88 -5.40 12.18
C CYS A 13 11.99 -6.26 10.91
N GLU A 14 13.08 -7.03 10.78
CA GLU A 14 13.25 -8.00 9.71
C GLU A 14 12.52 -9.31 10.04
N VAL A 15 11.48 -9.63 9.29
CA VAL A 15 10.70 -10.86 9.41
C VAL A 15 11.18 -11.89 8.40
N TRP A 16 11.54 -13.07 8.90
CA TRP A 16 11.94 -14.24 8.13
C TRP A 16 11.10 -15.44 8.57
N ALA A 17 11.21 -16.56 7.83
CA ALA A 17 10.49 -17.80 8.17
C ALA A 17 10.77 -18.35 9.58
N SER A 18 11.83 -17.88 10.26
CA SER A 18 12.20 -18.26 11.63
C SER A 18 11.49 -17.48 12.73
N ASN A 19 11.09 -16.23 12.49
CA ASN A 19 10.40 -15.36 13.48
C ASN A 19 8.99 -14.94 13.05
N LEU A 20 8.51 -15.38 11.87
CA LEU A 20 7.20 -15.03 11.31
C LEU A 20 6.04 -15.12 12.30
N GLU A 21 5.86 -16.25 12.99
CA GLU A 21 4.75 -16.43 13.94
C GLU A 21 4.97 -15.67 15.27
N GLU A 22 6.17 -15.18 15.56
CA GLU A 22 6.38 -14.24 16.68
C GLU A 22 5.93 -12.83 16.29
N GLU A 23 6.38 -12.34 15.14
CA GLU A 23 6.05 -10.99 14.65
C GLU A 23 4.57 -10.86 14.26
N MET A 24 3.98 -11.89 13.64
CA MET A 24 2.54 -11.92 13.36
C MET A 24 1.68 -11.87 14.63
N ARG A 25 2.21 -12.29 15.80
CA ARG A 25 1.50 -12.10 17.09
C ARG A 25 1.48 -10.65 17.52
N LYS A 26 2.63 -9.97 17.46
CA LYS A 26 2.76 -8.54 17.78
C LYS A 26 1.90 -7.69 16.84
N ILE A 27 1.86 -8.03 15.55
CA ILE A 27 0.99 -7.36 14.56
C ILE A 27 -0.50 -7.56 14.87
N ARG A 28 -0.94 -8.78 15.23
CA ARG A 28 -2.33 -9.07 15.64
C ARG A 28 -2.77 -8.25 16.86
N GLU A 29 -1.84 -7.85 17.72
CA GLU A 29 -2.09 -6.97 18.88
C GLU A 29 -2.08 -5.48 18.48
N ILE A 30 -1.10 -5.05 17.68
CA ILE A 30 -0.91 -3.63 17.32
C ILE A 30 -2.00 -3.10 16.37
N VAL A 31 -2.51 -3.92 15.45
CA VAL A 31 -3.57 -3.49 14.50
C VAL A 31 -4.89 -3.12 15.18
N LEU A 32 -5.10 -3.53 16.44
CA LEU A 32 -6.25 -3.12 17.29
C LEU A 32 -6.23 -1.64 17.68
N SER A 33 -5.08 -0.95 17.57
CA SER A 33 -4.93 0.47 17.96
C SER A 33 -4.21 1.31 16.91
N TYR A 34 -3.56 0.67 15.93
CA TYR A 34 -2.82 1.30 14.85
C TYR A 34 -3.28 0.71 13.51
N SER A 35 -4.53 1.03 13.12
CA SER A 35 -5.23 0.48 11.95
C SER A 35 -4.91 1.14 10.61
N TYR A 36 -4.11 2.23 10.61
CA TYR A 36 -3.61 2.87 9.40
C TYR A 36 -2.29 2.18 9.00
N ILE A 37 -2.35 1.32 7.99
CA ILE A 37 -1.23 0.49 7.54
C ILE A 37 -0.65 1.10 6.27
N ALA A 38 0.53 1.71 6.36
CA ALA A 38 1.30 2.12 5.20
C ALA A 38 2.14 0.96 4.65
N MET A 39 2.21 0.88 3.33
CA MET A 39 2.63 -0.32 2.62
C MET A 39 3.43 0.00 1.35
N ASP A 40 4.54 -0.73 1.19
CA ASP A 40 5.42 -0.74 0.02
C ASP A 40 6.09 -2.13 -0.08
N THR A 41 6.70 -2.45 -1.22
CA THR A 41 6.93 -3.83 -1.67
C THR A 41 7.98 -3.89 -2.79
N GLU A 42 8.83 -4.92 -2.80
CA GLU A 42 10.02 -4.96 -3.68
C GLU A 42 10.07 -6.15 -4.66
N PHE A 43 10.52 -5.89 -5.91
CA PHE A 43 10.35 -6.82 -7.02
C PHE A 43 11.37 -6.78 -8.20
N PRO A 44 11.59 -7.89 -8.94
CA PRO A 44 12.61 -8.00 -10.01
C PRO A 44 12.31 -7.31 -11.36
N GLY A 45 11.53 -6.23 -11.39
CA GLY A 45 11.27 -5.48 -12.62
C GLY A 45 10.11 -5.98 -13.49
N VAL A 46 9.70 -5.17 -14.48
CA VAL A 46 8.71 -5.54 -15.52
C VAL A 46 9.43 -6.39 -16.56
N VAL A 47 9.15 -7.70 -16.58
CA VAL A 47 9.85 -8.68 -17.43
C VAL A 47 9.11 -8.93 -18.73
N VAL A 48 7.78 -8.85 -18.73
CA VAL A 48 6.93 -9.14 -19.89
C VAL A 48 6.02 -7.96 -20.24
N ARG A 49 5.59 -7.90 -21.50
CA ARG A 49 4.53 -7.00 -21.98
C ARG A 49 3.45 -7.84 -22.66
N PRO A 50 2.16 -7.57 -22.43
CA PRO A 50 1.10 -8.33 -23.09
C PRO A 50 1.06 -7.97 -24.58
N ILE A 51 0.70 -8.94 -25.43
CA ILE A 51 0.61 -8.80 -26.88
C ILE A 51 -0.84 -9.07 -27.29
N GLY A 52 -1.45 -8.12 -28.01
CA GLY A 52 -2.84 -8.19 -28.46
C GLY A 52 -3.40 -6.82 -28.80
N GLU A 53 -4.71 -6.77 -29.04
CA GLU A 53 -5.49 -5.53 -29.02
C GLU A 53 -6.08 -5.34 -27.61
N PHE A 54 -6.16 -4.09 -27.15
CA PHE A 54 -6.62 -3.74 -25.80
C PHE A 54 -7.79 -2.77 -25.88
N ARG A 55 -8.78 -2.94 -24.99
CA ARG A 55 -10.02 -2.15 -24.96
C ARG A 55 -9.75 -0.67 -24.62
N SER A 56 -8.66 -0.39 -23.91
CA SER A 56 -8.18 0.96 -23.58
C SER A 56 -6.71 0.96 -23.16
N SER A 57 -6.13 2.14 -22.93
CA SER A 57 -4.82 2.29 -22.29
C SER A 57 -4.79 1.77 -20.85
N ILE A 58 -5.93 1.78 -20.14
CA ILE A 58 -6.05 1.27 -18.76
C ILE A 58 -6.11 -0.26 -18.76
N ASP A 59 -6.86 -0.85 -19.69
CA ASP A 59 -6.85 -2.30 -19.94
C ASP A 59 -5.42 -2.78 -20.26
N TYR A 60 -4.66 -2.04 -21.08
CA TYR A 60 -3.23 -2.33 -21.27
C TYR A 60 -2.41 -2.26 -19.96
N GLN A 61 -2.63 -1.27 -19.08
CA GLN A 61 -1.94 -1.23 -17.78
C GLN A 61 -2.35 -2.41 -16.87
N TYR A 62 -3.64 -2.76 -16.83
CA TYR A 62 -4.14 -3.88 -16.03
C TYR A 62 -3.58 -5.22 -16.55
N GLN A 63 -3.64 -5.48 -17.86
CA GLN A 63 -3.08 -6.70 -18.44
C GLN A 63 -1.54 -6.74 -18.31
N LEU A 64 -0.86 -5.58 -18.32
CA LEU A 64 0.58 -5.48 -18.05
C LEU A 64 0.90 -5.83 -16.59
N LEU A 65 0.13 -5.33 -15.63
CA LEU A 65 0.24 -5.70 -14.22
C LEU A 65 -0.03 -7.20 -14.06
N ARG A 66 -1.18 -7.69 -14.53
CA ARG A 66 -1.62 -9.09 -14.43
C ARG A 66 -0.59 -10.06 -15.01
N CYS A 67 -0.15 -9.87 -16.25
CA CYS A 67 0.75 -10.82 -16.91
C CYS A 67 2.16 -10.84 -16.29
N ASN A 68 2.57 -9.74 -15.66
CA ASN A 68 3.71 -9.74 -14.77
C ASN A 68 3.33 -10.50 -13.48
N VAL A 69 2.46 -9.99 -12.59
CA VAL A 69 2.06 -10.65 -11.32
C VAL A 69 1.90 -12.18 -11.43
N ASP A 70 1.15 -12.68 -12.40
CA ASP A 70 0.87 -14.11 -12.55
C ASP A 70 2.15 -14.94 -12.78
N LEU A 71 3.07 -14.44 -13.62
CA LEU A 71 4.42 -14.99 -13.87
C LEU A 71 5.37 -14.79 -12.67
N LEU A 72 5.08 -13.78 -11.85
CA LEU A 72 5.98 -13.16 -10.91
C LEU A 72 5.75 -13.65 -9.42
N LYS A 73 6.48 -13.16 -8.38
CA LYS A 73 6.46 -13.48 -6.91
C LYS A 73 7.08 -12.34 -6.03
N ILE A 74 6.51 -11.93 -4.90
CA ILE A 74 7.11 -10.86 -4.06
C ILE A 74 8.52 -11.19 -3.49
N ILE A 75 9.43 -10.20 -3.39
CA ILE A 75 10.73 -10.34 -2.68
C ILE A 75 10.60 -9.88 -1.23
N GLN A 76 10.12 -8.66 -1.01
CA GLN A 76 9.88 -8.09 0.31
C GLN A 76 8.51 -7.40 0.40
N LEU A 77 7.90 -7.42 1.59
CA LEU A 77 6.71 -6.63 1.95
C LEU A 77 7.02 -5.78 3.18
N GLY A 78 6.77 -4.48 3.11
CA GLY A 78 6.84 -3.54 4.23
C GLY A 78 5.45 -3.20 4.73
N LEU A 79 5.22 -3.33 6.03
CA LEU A 79 4.00 -2.89 6.71
C LEU A 79 4.37 -1.96 7.87
N THR A 80 4.01 -0.68 7.77
CA THR A 80 4.17 0.34 8.81
C THR A 80 2.83 0.65 9.44
N PHE A 81 2.73 0.55 10.76
CA PHE A 81 1.48 0.71 11.52
C PHE A 81 1.42 2.08 12.20
N THR A 82 0.31 2.78 12.01
CA THR A 82 0.01 4.12 12.55
C THR A 82 -1.46 4.22 12.99
N ASN A 83 -1.79 5.21 13.80
CA ASN A 83 -3.18 5.54 14.13
C ASN A 83 -3.71 6.71 13.26
N GLU A 84 -4.97 7.13 13.49
CA GLU A 84 -5.65 8.22 12.76
C GLU A 84 -4.90 9.57 12.71
N LYS A 85 -3.95 9.78 13.63
CA LYS A 85 -3.15 10.99 13.82
C LYS A 85 -1.72 10.88 13.27
N GLY A 86 -1.34 9.71 12.74
CA GLY A 86 0.03 9.43 12.32
C GLY A 86 0.99 9.17 13.50
N GLU A 87 0.48 8.80 14.67
CA GLU A 87 1.30 8.35 15.80
C GLU A 87 1.66 6.87 15.63
N TYR A 88 2.87 6.50 16.04
CA TYR A 88 3.41 5.13 15.94
C TYR A 88 3.27 4.36 17.26
N PRO A 89 3.22 3.01 17.24
CA PRO A 89 3.39 2.18 18.43
C PRO A 89 4.79 2.33 19.05
N SER A 90 4.91 2.09 20.35
CA SER A 90 6.19 2.21 21.07
C SER A 90 7.12 1.04 20.77
N GLY A 91 8.22 1.30 20.07
CA GLY A 91 9.23 0.30 19.69
C GLY A 91 9.19 0.02 18.19
N ILE A 92 8.95 -1.23 17.81
CA ILE A 92 8.78 -1.62 16.41
C ILE A 92 7.44 -1.05 15.91
N ASN A 93 7.48 -0.32 14.80
CA ASN A 93 6.29 0.14 14.09
C ASN A 93 6.22 -0.34 12.64
N THR A 94 7.32 -0.90 12.11
CA THR A 94 7.43 -1.34 10.73
C THR A 94 7.98 -2.76 10.67
N TRP A 95 7.35 -3.63 9.88
CA TRP A 95 7.79 -5.00 9.64
C TRP A 95 8.14 -5.20 8.17
N GLN A 96 9.38 -5.64 7.92
CA GLN A 96 9.90 -6.00 6.61
C GLN A 96 9.92 -7.52 6.47
N PHE A 97 8.94 -8.07 5.78
CA PHE A 97 8.86 -9.50 5.48
C PHE A 97 9.76 -9.85 4.31
N ASN A 98 10.75 -10.72 4.55
CA ASN A 98 11.69 -11.19 3.56
C ASN A 98 11.28 -12.60 3.08
N PHE A 99 10.80 -12.70 1.84
CA PHE A 99 10.35 -13.97 1.28
C PHE A 99 11.55 -14.80 0.77
N LYS A 100 11.43 -16.13 0.81
CA LYS A 100 12.47 -17.03 0.26
C LYS A 100 12.48 -16.93 -1.26
N PHE A 101 13.34 -16.05 -1.77
CA PHE A 101 13.44 -15.76 -3.20
C PHE A 101 13.94 -16.98 -3.98
N ASN A 102 13.02 -17.56 -4.77
CA ASN A 102 13.36 -18.29 -5.98
C ASN A 102 12.57 -17.62 -7.11
N LEU A 103 13.20 -16.61 -7.73
CA LEU A 103 12.84 -15.80 -8.90
C LEU A 103 11.38 -15.41 -9.17
N THR A 104 11.26 -14.24 -9.82
CA THR A 104 10.05 -13.53 -10.28
C THR A 104 9.43 -12.55 -9.19
N GLY A 105 8.56 -11.53 -9.49
CA GLY A 105 8.05 -10.28 -8.71
C GLY A 105 6.51 -9.85 -8.49
N TYR A 106 6.20 -8.61 -8.05
CA TYR A 106 4.95 -7.73 -8.10
C TYR A 106 3.58 -7.91 -7.34
N ASP A 107 3.06 -6.82 -6.73
CA ASP A 107 2.78 -6.83 -5.27
C ASP A 107 1.35 -6.74 -4.74
N PHE A 108 0.49 -5.80 -5.18
CA PHE A 108 -0.94 -5.88 -4.83
C PHE A 108 -1.59 -7.14 -5.43
N GLY A 109 -1.01 -7.57 -6.54
CA GLY A 109 -1.12 -8.91 -7.07
C GLY A 109 -0.75 -10.00 -6.06
N TYR A 110 0.35 -9.86 -5.31
CA TYR A 110 0.67 -10.78 -4.21
C TYR A 110 -0.36 -10.80 -3.12
N MET A 111 -0.86 -9.66 -2.63
CA MET A 111 -1.84 -9.72 -1.55
C MET A 111 -3.10 -10.47 -1.96
N VAL A 112 -3.65 -10.21 -3.15
CA VAL A 112 -4.79 -10.99 -3.64
C VAL A 112 -4.39 -12.47 -3.86
N LYS A 113 -3.25 -12.75 -4.50
CA LYS A 113 -2.75 -14.12 -4.79
C LYS A 113 -2.40 -14.93 -3.53
N LEU A 114 -1.94 -14.28 -2.45
CA LEU A 114 -1.63 -14.88 -1.14
C LEU A 114 -2.88 -15.08 -0.28
N LEU A 115 -3.86 -14.17 -0.36
CA LEU A 115 -5.12 -14.26 0.38
C LEU A 115 -6.14 -15.19 -0.29
N THR A 116 -5.97 -15.52 -1.58
CA THR A 116 -6.87 -16.40 -2.36
C THR A 116 -6.22 -17.70 -2.86
N ASP A 117 -4.90 -17.88 -2.70
CA ASP A 117 -4.08 -18.97 -3.28
C ASP A 117 -4.37 -19.24 -4.77
N SER A 118 -4.70 -18.17 -5.51
CA SER A 118 -5.26 -18.22 -6.87
C SER A 118 -4.55 -17.26 -7.82
N ARG A 119 -4.71 -17.49 -9.12
CA ARG A 119 -4.34 -16.50 -10.15
C ARG A 119 -5.19 -15.25 -10.01
N LEU A 120 -4.70 -14.11 -10.52
CA LEU A 120 -5.54 -12.93 -10.59
C LEU A 120 -6.74 -13.15 -11.54
N PRO A 121 -7.90 -12.51 -11.27
CA PRO A 121 -9.05 -12.53 -12.16
C PRO A 121 -8.72 -12.07 -13.59
N GLU A 122 -9.54 -12.48 -14.56
CA GLU A 122 -9.27 -12.16 -15.97
C GLU A 122 -9.62 -10.70 -16.30
N GLU A 123 -10.62 -10.14 -15.62
CA GLU A 123 -11.05 -8.75 -15.79
C GLU A 123 -10.78 -7.87 -14.57
N GLU A 124 -10.39 -6.62 -14.82
CA GLU A 124 -10.07 -5.60 -13.81
C GLU A 124 -11.18 -5.42 -12.76
N HIS A 125 -12.45 -5.54 -13.16
CA HIS A 125 -13.59 -5.33 -12.29
C HIS A 125 -13.74 -6.40 -11.20
N GLU A 126 -13.39 -7.65 -11.50
CA GLU A 126 -13.36 -8.75 -10.53
C GLU A 126 -12.19 -8.60 -9.54
N PHE A 127 -11.03 -8.13 -10.03
CA PHE A 127 -9.89 -7.79 -9.17
C PHE A 127 -10.25 -6.70 -8.16
N PHE A 128 -10.88 -5.60 -8.58
CA PHE A 128 -11.35 -4.56 -7.67
C PHE A 128 -12.44 -5.06 -6.70
N HIS A 129 -13.31 -5.99 -7.12
CA HIS A 129 -14.27 -6.61 -6.20
C HIS A 129 -13.57 -7.37 -5.06
N ILE A 130 -12.62 -8.25 -5.39
CA ILE A 130 -11.85 -9.02 -4.39
C ILE A 130 -10.99 -8.08 -3.52
N LEU A 131 -10.36 -7.08 -4.12
CA LEU A 131 -9.54 -6.09 -3.42
C LEU A 131 -10.34 -5.36 -2.33
N ASN A 132 -11.55 -4.89 -2.63
CA ASN A 132 -12.42 -4.18 -1.70
C ASN A 132 -13.01 -5.07 -0.58
N LEU A 133 -13.00 -6.41 -0.74
CA LEU A 133 -13.39 -7.33 0.33
C LEU A 133 -12.32 -7.44 1.42
N PHE A 134 -11.03 -7.33 1.06
CA PHE A 134 -9.90 -7.38 2.00
C PHE A 134 -9.48 -6.00 2.51
N PHE A 135 -9.60 -4.97 1.68
CA PHE A 135 -9.16 -3.60 1.97
C PHE A 135 -10.28 -2.62 1.60
N PRO A 136 -11.27 -2.40 2.51
CA PRO A 136 -12.43 -1.55 2.23
C PRO A 136 -12.08 -0.05 2.15
N SER A 137 -10.90 0.34 2.64
CA SER A 137 -10.39 1.71 2.56
C SER A 137 -8.94 1.70 2.08
N ILE A 138 -8.69 2.23 0.88
CA ILE A 138 -7.36 2.31 0.27
C ILE A 138 -7.09 3.74 -0.20
N TYR A 139 -5.92 4.27 0.15
CA TYR A 139 -5.44 5.58 -0.26
C TYR A 139 -4.09 5.48 -0.98
N ASP A 140 -4.10 5.78 -2.27
CA ASP A 140 -2.89 5.85 -3.10
C ASP A 140 -2.28 7.26 -3.05
N VAL A 141 -1.06 7.36 -2.51
CA VAL A 141 -0.31 8.63 -2.39
C VAL A 141 -0.08 9.27 -3.77
N LYS A 142 0.23 8.47 -4.81
CA LYS A 142 0.40 8.97 -6.19
C LYS A 142 -0.91 9.49 -6.77
N TYR A 143 -2.05 8.90 -6.41
CA TYR A 143 -3.35 9.41 -6.82
C TYR A 143 -3.70 10.73 -6.09
N LEU A 144 -3.46 10.81 -4.78
CA LEU A 144 -3.66 12.03 -3.97
C LEU A 144 -2.82 13.21 -4.50
N MET A 145 -1.54 12.96 -4.87
CA MET A 145 -0.64 13.97 -5.45
C MET A 145 -1.23 14.71 -6.65
N LYS A 146 -2.16 14.12 -7.43
CA LYS A 146 -2.82 14.81 -8.56
C LYS A 146 -3.57 16.08 -8.16
N SER A 147 -3.94 16.21 -6.88
CA SER A 147 -4.59 17.43 -6.34
C SER A 147 -3.58 18.40 -5.71
N CYS A 148 -2.36 17.95 -5.41
CA CYS A 148 -1.30 18.74 -4.79
C CYS A 148 -0.46 19.43 -5.87
N LYS A 149 -0.80 20.69 -6.21
CA LYS A 149 -0.27 21.43 -7.39
C LYS A 149 1.25 21.39 -7.61
N ASN A 150 2.03 21.25 -6.54
CA ASN A 150 3.49 21.28 -6.57
C ASN A 150 4.17 19.90 -6.38
N LEU A 151 3.47 18.87 -5.89
CA LEU A 151 4.10 17.56 -5.61
C LEU A 151 4.23 16.71 -6.87
N LYS A 152 5.47 16.37 -7.24
CA LYS A 152 5.80 15.56 -8.42
C LYS A 152 7.02 14.68 -8.15
N GLY A 153 7.18 13.61 -8.93
CA GLY A 153 8.34 12.72 -8.85
C GLY A 153 8.03 11.34 -8.28
N GLY A 154 9.11 10.61 -7.93
CA GLY A 154 9.10 9.35 -7.18
C GLY A 154 9.02 9.57 -5.66
N LEU A 155 8.94 8.49 -4.87
CA LEU A 155 8.72 8.56 -3.42
C LEU A 155 9.79 9.40 -2.68
N GLN A 156 11.06 9.27 -3.08
CA GLN A 156 12.13 10.08 -2.48
C GLN A 156 12.00 11.56 -2.82
N GLU A 157 11.75 11.91 -4.09
CA GLU A 157 11.59 13.30 -4.52
C GLU A 157 10.40 13.98 -3.81
N VAL A 158 9.33 13.22 -3.54
CA VAL A 158 8.16 13.68 -2.78
C VAL A 158 8.46 13.84 -1.30
N ALA A 159 9.24 12.93 -0.69
CA ALA A 159 9.71 13.09 0.68
C ALA A 159 10.58 14.35 0.84
N ASP A 160 11.50 14.58 -0.10
CA ASP A 160 12.37 15.76 -0.14
C ASP A 160 11.52 17.06 -0.27
N GLN A 161 10.44 17.03 -1.05
CA GLN A 161 9.48 18.14 -1.21
C GLN A 161 8.56 18.36 0.01
N LEU A 162 8.56 17.46 0.99
CA LEU A 162 7.72 17.50 2.20
C LEU A 162 8.53 17.71 3.49
N ASP A 163 9.85 17.93 3.36
CA ASP A 163 10.84 17.98 4.44
C ASP A 163 10.92 16.69 5.29
N LEU A 164 10.79 15.51 4.66
CA LEU A 164 10.73 14.21 5.33
C LEU A 164 12.04 13.43 5.26
N GLN A 165 12.63 13.14 6.42
CA GLN A 165 13.82 12.31 6.53
C GLN A 165 13.49 10.80 6.43
N ARG A 166 14.06 10.10 5.45
CA ARG A 166 13.98 8.64 5.34
C ARG A 166 14.68 7.94 6.51
N ILE A 167 14.09 6.85 6.98
CA ILE A 167 14.68 5.89 7.92
C ILE A 167 14.72 4.50 7.26
N GLY A 168 15.80 3.76 7.48
CA GLY A 168 16.11 2.54 6.73
C GLY A 168 16.79 2.82 5.39
N ARG A 169 16.98 1.78 4.59
CA ARG A 169 17.65 1.86 3.29
C ARG A 169 16.63 2.07 2.17
N GLN A 170 16.86 3.05 1.30
CA GLN A 170 16.09 3.25 0.07
C GLN A 170 16.12 2.00 -0.82
N HIS A 171 14.99 1.68 -1.47
CA HIS A 171 14.80 0.43 -2.22
C HIS A 171 14.79 -0.80 -1.29
N GLN A 172 14.07 -0.67 -0.17
CA GLN A 172 13.69 -1.78 0.70
C GLN A 172 12.29 -1.53 1.24
N ALA A 173 11.41 -2.52 1.08
CA ALA A 173 9.98 -2.39 1.29
C ALA A 173 9.58 -1.77 2.64
N GLY A 174 10.29 -2.08 3.74
CA GLY A 174 10.04 -1.48 5.05
C GLY A 174 10.44 0.00 5.16
N SER A 175 11.53 0.41 4.52
CA SER A 175 11.94 1.83 4.49
C SER A 175 10.98 2.66 3.65
N ASP A 176 10.58 2.12 2.51
CA ASP A 176 9.68 2.77 1.57
C ASP A 176 8.21 2.75 2.08
N SER A 177 7.77 1.74 2.84
CA SER A 177 6.45 1.73 3.51
C SER A 177 6.37 2.78 4.61
N LEU A 178 7.44 2.92 5.40
CA LEU A 178 7.53 3.93 6.46
C LEU A 178 7.50 5.35 5.86
N LEU A 179 8.29 5.60 4.82
CA LEU A 179 8.32 6.89 4.15
C LEU A 179 7.00 7.20 3.44
N THR A 180 6.31 6.19 2.91
CA THR A 180 4.95 6.30 2.35
C THR A 180 3.94 6.74 3.41
N GLY A 181 3.99 6.18 4.62
CA GLY A 181 3.16 6.61 5.74
C GLY A 181 3.45 8.06 6.16
N MET A 182 4.73 8.42 6.30
CA MET A 182 5.17 9.78 6.59
C MET A 182 4.67 10.78 5.53
N ALA A 183 4.79 10.44 4.24
CA ALA A 183 4.33 11.26 3.12
C ALA A 183 2.80 11.45 3.15
N PHE A 184 2.03 10.38 3.40
CA PHE A 184 0.57 10.47 3.50
C PHE A 184 0.10 11.42 4.61
N PHE A 185 0.60 11.27 5.85
CA PHE A 185 0.18 12.14 6.95
C PHE A 185 0.65 13.58 6.76
N ARG A 186 1.86 13.80 6.22
CA ARG A 186 2.36 15.14 5.90
C ARG A 186 1.58 15.79 4.74
N MET A 187 1.11 15.02 3.77
CA MET A 187 0.21 15.50 2.73
C MET A 187 -1.18 15.83 3.27
N LYS A 188 -1.74 14.97 4.14
CA LYS A 188 -3.03 15.16 4.83
C LYS A 188 -3.06 16.49 5.61
N GLU A 189 -2.00 16.77 6.38
CA GLU A 189 -1.78 18.03 7.10
C GLU A 189 -1.73 19.23 6.13
N LEU A 190 -0.87 19.18 5.11
CA LEU A 190 -0.52 20.34 4.27
C LEU A 190 -1.50 20.67 3.12
N PHE A 191 -2.23 19.69 2.60
CA PHE A 191 -3.03 19.83 1.36
C PHE A 191 -4.50 19.41 1.50
N PHE A 192 -4.89 18.81 2.63
CA PHE A 192 -6.24 18.28 2.84
C PHE A 192 -6.89 18.71 4.16
N GLU A 193 -6.32 19.70 4.88
CA GLU A 193 -6.91 20.25 6.12
C GLU A 193 -7.25 19.16 7.16
N ASP A 194 -6.37 18.16 7.28
CA ASP A 194 -6.53 16.95 8.08
C ASP A 194 -7.73 16.03 7.75
N SER A 195 -8.41 16.25 6.61
CA SER A 195 -9.59 15.48 6.18
C SER A 195 -9.57 15.13 4.70
N ILE A 196 -9.58 13.83 4.37
CA ILE A 196 -9.56 13.35 2.97
C ILE A 196 -10.98 12.96 2.55
N ASP A 197 -11.37 13.37 1.34
CA ASP A 197 -12.67 13.06 0.72
C ASP A 197 -12.71 11.62 0.17
N ASP A 198 -13.27 10.69 0.95
CA ASP A 198 -13.45 9.28 0.57
C ASP A 198 -14.06 9.10 -0.84
N ALA A 199 -15.14 9.82 -1.17
CA ALA A 199 -15.85 9.65 -2.45
C ALA A 199 -14.98 10.02 -3.67
N LYS A 200 -13.97 10.88 -3.46
CA LYS A 200 -13.04 11.36 -4.47
C LYS A 200 -11.74 10.55 -4.54
N TYR A 201 -11.26 10.00 -3.43
CA TYR A 201 -9.92 9.40 -3.34
C TYR A 201 -9.87 7.93 -2.88
N CYS A 202 -10.86 7.45 -2.10
CA CYS A 202 -10.84 6.08 -1.59
C CYS A 202 -10.98 5.04 -2.71
N GLY A 203 -10.15 3.99 -2.69
CA GLY A 203 -10.10 2.94 -3.71
C GLY A 203 -9.54 3.37 -5.07
N ARG A 204 -9.06 4.62 -5.22
CA ARG A 204 -8.57 5.16 -6.50
C ARG A 204 -7.08 4.86 -6.70
N LEU A 205 -6.77 3.75 -7.36
CA LEU A 205 -5.39 3.40 -7.72
C LEU A 205 -4.85 4.27 -8.87
N TYR A 206 -3.57 4.64 -8.82
CA TYR A 206 -2.91 5.37 -9.90
C TYR A 206 -2.67 4.47 -11.12
N GLY A 207 -3.32 4.80 -12.24
CA GLY A 207 -3.14 4.11 -13.53
C GLY A 207 -4.20 3.05 -13.85
N LEU A 208 -5.09 2.76 -12.91
CA LEU A 208 -6.16 1.76 -13.02
C LEU A 208 -7.54 2.37 -12.71
N GLY A 209 -8.61 1.61 -12.97
CA GLY A 209 -9.92 1.76 -12.30
C GLY A 209 -10.75 3.01 -12.63
N THR A 210 -10.42 3.83 -13.64
CA THR A 210 -11.13 5.10 -13.88
C THR A 210 -12.56 4.97 -14.42
N GLY A 211 -13.10 3.74 -14.54
CA GLY A 211 -14.46 3.47 -15.02
C GLY A 211 -15.51 3.30 -13.91
N VAL A 212 -15.09 2.99 -12.66
CA VAL A 212 -16.04 2.72 -11.57
C VAL A 212 -16.39 3.99 -10.81
N ALA A 213 -17.48 4.64 -11.20
CA ALA A 213 -18.24 5.45 -10.26
C ALA A 213 -18.89 4.48 -9.25
N GLN A 214 -18.53 4.59 -7.97
CA GLN A 214 -19.18 3.83 -6.91
C GLN A 214 -20.67 4.19 -6.88
N LYS A 215 -21.53 3.26 -7.30
CA LYS A 215 -22.92 3.29 -6.85
C LYS A 215 -22.90 2.93 -5.37
N GLN A 216 -23.39 3.84 -4.54
CA GLN A 216 -23.77 3.50 -3.17
C GLN A 216 -24.88 2.46 -3.26
N ASN A 217 -24.59 1.24 -2.80
CA ASN A 217 -25.64 0.34 -2.35
C ASN A 217 -25.86 0.69 -0.88
N GLU A 218 -26.97 1.34 -0.59
CA GLU A 218 -27.47 1.51 0.77
C GLU A 218 -27.85 0.12 1.35
N ASP A 219 -27.80 0.02 2.67
CA ASP A 219 -28.28 -1.10 3.51
C ASP A 219 -27.85 -2.54 3.17
N VAL A 220 -26.82 -3.00 3.90
CA VAL A 220 -27.04 -4.08 4.87
C VAL A 220 -26.42 -3.68 6.21
N ASP A 221 -27.23 -3.18 7.13
CA ASP A 221 -26.82 -3.06 8.53
C ASP A 221 -26.79 -4.46 9.17
N SER A 222 -25.63 -4.84 9.69
CA SER A 222 -25.51 -5.90 10.68
C SER A 222 -24.41 -5.52 11.67
N ALA A 223 -24.81 -5.19 12.90
CA ALA A 223 -23.93 -4.70 13.96
C ALA A 223 -22.85 -5.73 14.35
N GLN A 224 -21.71 -5.63 13.66
CA GLN A 224 -20.46 -6.26 14.01
C GLN A 224 -19.39 -5.16 13.85
N GLU A 225 -18.64 -4.86 14.91
CA GLU A 225 -17.54 -3.89 14.85
C GLU A 225 -16.41 -4.43 13.98
N LYS A 226 -16.57 -4.30 12.66
CA LYS A 226 -15.52 -4.59 11.68
C LYS A 226 -14.42 -3.55 11.88
N MET A 227 -13.27 -4.02 12.35
CA MET A 227 -12.03 -3.26 12.33
C MET A 227 -11.78 -2.73 10.91
N SER A 228 -11.95 -1.44 10.70
CA SER A 228 -11.66 -0.76 9.45
C SER A 228 -10.15 -0.56 9.31
N ILE A 229 -9.49 -1.55 8.72
CA ILE A 229 -8.10 -1.40 8.27
C ILE A 229 -8.08 -0.43 7.08
N LEU A 230 -7.27 0.61 7.20
CA LEU A 230 -7.05 1.61 6.15
C LEU A 230 -5.65 1.40 5.58
N ALA A 231 -5.57 1.04 4.30
CA ALA A 231 -4.32 0.83 3.59
C ALA A 231 -3.85 2.15 2.94
N ILE A 232 -2.65 2.60 3.29
CA ILE A 232 -1.93 3.70 2.63
C ILE A 232 -0.89 3.07 1.71
N ILE A 233 -0.92 3.41 0.42
CA ILE A 233 -0.11 2.70 -0.58
C ILE A 233 0.64 3.68 -1.49
N ASN A 234 1.72 3.18 -2.07
CA ASN A 234 2.56 3.94 -2.99
C ASN A 234 2.64 3.28 -4.38
N ASN A 235 2.13 3.96 -5.41
CA ASN A 235 2.35 3.61 -6.82
C ASN A 235 3.35 4.58 -7.52
N MET A 236 4.27 5.18 -6.76
CA MET A 236 5.45 5.87 -7.32
C MET A 236 6.47 4.83 -7.80
N GLN A 237 6.34 4.43 -9.08
CA GLN A 237 7.43 3.77 -9.79
C GLN A 237 8.73 4.57 -9.63
N GLN A 238 9.80 3.83 -9.35
CA GLN A 238 11.18 4.26 -9.22
C GLN A 238 11.85 4.38 -10.61
#